data_AF-A0A7S7SJV9-F1
#
_entry.id   AF-A0A7S7SJV9-F1
#
_cell.length_a   1.000
_cell.length_b   1.000
_cell.length_c   1.000
_cell.angle_alpha   90.00
_cell.angle_beta   90.00
_cell.angle_gamma   90.00
#
_symmetry.space_group_name_H-M   'P 1'
#
loop_
_entity.id
_entity.type
_entity.pdbx_description
1 polymer ?
#
loop_
_entity_poly.entity_id
_entity_poly.type
_entity_poly.pdbx_seq_one_letter_code
_entity_poly.pdbx_strand_id
1 'polypeptide(L)' 'MNDSNREQLVVAARLLRPLLGELVFVGGTVTGLLITDQTAAGPRTTFDVDAIAEITSYAE' A
#
# COMPACT_ATOMS: atom_id res chain seq x y z
N MET A 1 2.09 -1.18 -17.97
CA MET A 1 0.86 -0.80 -17.25
C MET A 1 1.15 0.49 -16.49
N ASN A 2 0.45 1.58 -16.78
CA ASN A 2 0.59 2.82 -16.00
C ASN A 2 -0.25 2.64 -14.73
N ASP A 3 0.37 2.24 -13.63
CA ASP A 3 -0.30 2.03 -12.35
C ASP A 3 -0.25 3.32 -11.54
N SER A 4 -1.30 4.14 -11.65
CA SER A 4 -1.46 5.39 -10.91
C SER A 4 -1.41 5.20 -9.39
N ASN A 5 -1.79 4.03 -8.90
CA ASN A 5 -1.76 3.73 -7.46
C ASN A 5 -0.32 3.54 -6.96
N ARG A 6 0.57 3.03 -7.82
CA ARG A 6 1.97 2.77 -7.47
C ARG A 6 2.72 4.05 -7.10
N GLU A 7 2.44 5.16 -7.78
CA GLU A 7 3.09 6.44 -7.46
C GLU A 7 2.72 6.92 -6.06
N GLN A 8 1.43 6.88 -5.71
CA GLN A 8 0.95 7.26 -4.38
C GLN A 8 1.52 6.32 -3.30
N LEU A 9 1.53 5.01 -3.55
CA LEU A 9 2.12 4.03 -2.64
C LEU A 9 3.61 4.29 -2.38
N VAL A 10 4.39 4.62 -3.42
CA VAL A 10 5.81 4.96 -3.29
C VAL A 10 6.02 6.24 -2.48
N VAL A 11 5.16 7.26 -2.67
CA VAL A 11 5.20 8.49 -1.87
C VAL A 11 4.92 8.18 -0.40
N ALA A 12 3.86 7.43 -0.11
CA ALA A 12 3.52 7.03 1.26
C ALA A 12 4.64 6.21 1.91
N ALA A 13 5.18 5.22 1.22
CA ALA A 13 6.30 4.40 1.72
C ALA A 13 7.55 5.24 2.01
N ARG A 14 7.83 6.28 1.20
CA ARG A 14 8.96 7.19 1.43
C ARG A 14 8.74 8.06 2.66
N LEU A 15 7.52 8.53 2.90
CA LEU A 15 7.17 9.35 4.06
C LEU A 15 7.17 8.53 5.36
N LEU A 16 6.79 7.25 5.28
CA LEU A 16 6.70 6.33 6.41
C LEU A 16 7.97 5.47 6.61
N ARG A 17 9.10 5.83 5.98
CA ARG A 17 10.37 5.05 6.01
C ARG A 17 10.74 4.46 7.38
N PRO A 18 10.67 5.21 8.50
CA PRO A 18 11.03 4.67 9.81
C PRO A 18 10.08 3.55 10.28
N LEU A 19 8.84 3.54 9.83
CA LEU A 19 7.78 2.62 10.28
C LEU A 19 7.59 1.42 9.34
N LEU A 20 8.32 1.32 8.23
CA LEU A 20 8.10 0.26 7.23
C LEU A 20 8.32 -1.16 7.76
N GLY A 21 9.05 -1.32 8.87
CA GLY A 21 9.20 -2.61 9.55
C GLY A 21 8.04 -2.96 10.48
N GLU A 22 7.14 -2.01 10.75
CA GLU A 22 6.06 -2.10 11.75
C GLU A 22 4.66 -1.96 11.13
N LEU A 23 4.59 -1.80 9.80
CA LEU A 23 3.33 -1.68 9.06
C LEU A 23 3.32 -2.51 7.79
N VAL A 24 2.11 -2.82 7.32
CA VAL A 24 1.85 -3.47 6.04
C VAL A 24 0.86 -2.61 5.25
N PHE A 25 1.23 -2.22 4.03
CA PHE A 25 0.30 -1.56 3.11
C PHE A 25 -0.73 -2.56 2.57
N VAL A 26 -1.99 -2.16 2.54
CA VAL A 26 -3.13 -2.99 2.11
C VAL A 26 -4.08 -2.19 1.21
N GLY A 27 -5.25 -2.75 0.91
CA GLY A 27 -6.30 -2.05 0.16
C GLY A 27 -6.08 -2.02 -1.35
N GLY A 28 -6.85 -1.17 -2.04
CA GLY A 28 -6.84 -1.11 -3.50
C GLY A 28 -5.51 -0.62 -4.09
N THR A 29 -4.78 0.19 -3.33
CA THR A 29 -3.54 0.85 -3.77
C THR A 29 -2.38 -0.14 -3.96
N VAL A 30 -2.42 -1.29 -3.27
CA VAL A 30 -1.41 -2.35 -3.44
C VAL A 30 -1.82 -3.42 -4.45
N THR A 31 -3.07 -3.44 -4.93
CA THR A 31 -3.59 -4.50 -5.82
C THR A 31 -2.73 -4.71 -7.07
N GLY A 32 -2.21 -3.63 -7.66
CA GLY A 32 -1.33 -3.71 -8.83
C GLY A 32 -0.02 -4.48 -8.57
N LEU A 33 0.44 -4.54 -7.32
CA LEU A 33 1.61 -5.34 -6.92
C LEU A 33 1.30 -6.84 -6.80
N LEU A 34 0.03 -7.20 -6.65
CA LEU A 34 -0.43 -8.58 -6.42
C LEU A 34 -0.90 -9.27 -7.70
N ILE A 35 -1.15 -8.50 -8.77
CA ILE A 35 -1.51 -9.05 -10.09
C ILE A 35 -0.26 -9.67 -10.73
N THR A 36 -0.29 -10.98 -10.93
CA THR A 36 0.81 -11.74 -11.55
C THR A 36 0.53 -12.13 -13.01
N ASP A 37 -0.74 -12.13 -13.42
CA ASP A 37 -1.15 -12.33 -14.80
C ASP A 37 -0.94 -11.05 -15.61
N GLN A 38 -0.02 -11.10 -16.58
CA GLN A 38 0.30 -9.98 -17.46
C GLN A 38 -0.84 -9.58 -18.40
N THR A 39 -1.83 -10.47 -18.58
CA THR A 39 -2.99 -10.24 -19.44
C THR A 39 -4.23 -9.75 -18.68
N ALA A 40 -4.17 -9.73 -17.34
CA ALA A 40 -5.24 -9.21 -16.52
C ALA A 40 -5.45 -7.70 -16.75
N ALA A 41 -6.69 -7.26 -16.55
CA ALA A 41 -6.98 -5.83 -16.52
C ALA A 41 -6.22 -5.14 -15.37
N GLY A 42 -5.80 -3.89 -15.61
CA GLY A 42 -5.14 -3.10 -14.58
C GLY A 42 -6.07 -2.75 -13.42
N PRO A 43 -5.53 -2.45 -12.23
CA PRO A 43 -6.33 -2.05 -11.08
C PRO A 43 -7.04 -0.73 -11.35
N ARG A 44 -8.23 -0.55 -10.76
CA ARG A 44 -8.90 0.76 -10.74
C ARG A 44 -8.04 1.78 -9.97
N THR A 45 -8.14 3.05 -10.33
CA THR A 45 -7.55 4.13 -9.54
C THR A 45 -8.16 4.18 -8.13
N THR A 46 -7.32 4.37 -7.13
CA THR A 46 -7.67 4.67 -5.73
C THR A 46 -7.16 6.07 -5.35
N PHE A 47 -7.64 6.59 -4.22
CA PHE A 47 -7.30 7.95 -3.78
C PHE A 47 -6.64 7.99 -2.40
N ASP A 48 -6.59 6.84 -1.72
CA ASP A 48 -6.09 6.64 -0.37
C ASP A 48 -4.97 5.58 -0.36
N VAL A 49 -4.21 5.52 0.73
CA VAL A 49 -3.25 4.44 1.00
C VAL A 49 -3.61 3.86 2.36
N ASP A 50 -4.04 2.60 2.35
CA ASP A 50 -4.37 1.88 3.58
C ASP A 50 -3.13 1.19 4.13
N ALA A 51 -2.97 1.21 5.46
CA ALA A 51 -1.94 0.47 6.17
C ALA A 51 -2.50 -0.15 7.44
N ILE A 52 -2.01 -1.34 7.78
CA ILE A 52 -2.23 -1.98 9.08
C ILE A 52 -0.91 -1.89 9.85
N ALA A 53 -0.99 -1.46 11.11
CA ALA A 53 0.12 -1.47 12.05
C ALA A 53 -0.33 -2.18 13.33
N GLU A 54 0.62 -2.81 14.02
CA GLU A 54 0.35 -3.35 15.35
C GLU A 54 0.18 -2.19 16.35
N ILE A 55 -0.94 -2.17 17.07
CA ILE A 55 -1.17 -1.20 18.15
C ILE A 55 -1.15 -1.98 19.47
N THR A 56 -0.04 -1.89 20.19
CA THR A 56 0.02 -2.33 21.59
C THR A 56 -0.52 -1.21 22.47
N SER A 57 -1.58 -1.48 23.25
CA SER A 57 -1.96 -0.56 24.33
C SER A 57 -0.97 -0.69 25.49
N TYR A 58 -0.38 0.42 25.95
CA TYR A 58 0.16 0.48 27.31
C TYR A 58 -1.03 0.48 28.28
N ALA A 59 -1.34 -0.67 28.88
CA ALA A 59 -2.10 -0.68 30.11
C ALA A 59 -1.10 -0.42 31.26
N GLU A 60 -1.22 0.73 31.94
CA GLU A 60 -0.67 0.89 33.29
C GLU A 60 -1.44 0.04 34.29
#